data_AF-A0A0X3P7K7-F1
#
_entry.id   AF-A0A0X3P7K7-F1
#
_cell.length_a   1.000
_cell.length_b   1.000
_cell.length_c   1.000
_cell.angle_alpha   90.00
_cell.angle_beta   90.00
_cell.angle_gamma   90.00
#
_symmetry.space_group_name_H-M   'P 1'
#
loop_
_entity.id
_entity.type
_entity.pdbx_description
1 polymer ?
#
loop_
_entity_poly.entity_id
_entity_poly.type
_entity_poly.pdbx_seq_one_letter_code
_entity_poly.pdbx_strand_id
1 'polypeptide(L)'
;MPVVFKVDVILLWLLWCTVGTGCVILNKSLLLIFPHPLTSSLGQLLHTFTLSWISLCFIQGKKKFEINRSHFIFLVSLGFTNLLSIGCMHVSVHLLSAAYAHMVKSSMPVFVVFFSLLLGQRFHCKTYGALTMIITGVAITSRGEASFNGLGFVAALGSTMAGAAYGFIMKKVSAFKLI
;
A
#
# COMPACT_ATOMS: atom_id res chain seq x y z
N MET A 1 14.81 20.92 -20.60
CA MET A 1 14.97 19.88 -19.56
C MET A 1 13.67 19.16 -19.09
N PRO A 2 12.51 19.17 -19.79
CA PRO A 2 11.34 18.36 -19.36
C PRO A 2 11.28 16.94 -19.93
N VAL A 3 12.12 16.60 -20.93
CA VAL A 3 12.06 15.29 -21.62
C VAL A 3 12.76 14.20 -20.81
N VAL A 4 13.93 14.48 -20.24
CA VAL A 4 14.68 13.52 -19.39
C VAL A 4 13.85 13.12 -18.18
N PHE A 5 13.21 14.08 -17.51
CA PHE A 5 12.32 13.83 -16.37
C PHE A 5 11.11 12.95 -16.74
N LYS A 6 10.58 13.07 -17.97
CA LYS A 6 9.50 12.19 -18.46
C LYS A 6 9.99 10.77 -18.70
N VAL A 7 11.18 10.60 -19.28
CA VAL A 7 11.76 9.28 -19.56
C VAL A 7 12.07 8.54 -18.25
N ASP A 8 12.64 9.21 -17.26
CA ASP A 8 12.96 8.61 -15.96
C ASP A 8 11.70 8.13 -15.22
N VAL A 9 10.62 8.91 -15.27
CA VAL A 9 9.35 8.54 -14.63
C VAL A 9 8.68 7.36 -15.35
N ILE A 10 8.72 7.32 -16.68
CA ILE A 10 8.17 6.21 -17.46
C ILE A 10 8.96 4.93 -17.18
N LEU A 11 10.29 5.01 -17.14
CA LEU A 11 11.15 3.87 -16.81
C LEU A 11 10.89 3.37 -15.39
N LEU A 12 10.78 4.28 -14.42
CA LEU A 12 10.46 3.93 -13.03
C LEU A 12 9.08 3.25 -12.93
N TRP A 13 8.09 3.72 -13.69
CA TRP A 13 6.77 3.12 -13.74
C TRP A 13 6.80 1.72 -14.36
N LEU A 14 7.50 1.54 -15.49
CA LEU A 14 7.68 0.23 -16.11
C LEU A 14 8.41 -0.75 -15.19
N LEU A 15 9.49 -0.32 -14.54
CA LEU A 15 10.23 -1.12 -13.57
C LEU A 15 9.34 -1.51 -12.39
N TRP A 16 8.55 -0.58 -11.87
CA TRP A 16 7.60 -0.85 -10.81
C TRP A 16 6.55 -1.89 -11.24
N CYS A 17 6.02 -1.79 -12.45
CA CYS A 17 5.04 -2.74 -12.99
C CYS A 17 5.63 -4.14 -13.20
N THR A 18 6.85 -4.26 -13.74
CA THR A 18 7.49 -5.55 -13.98
C THR A 18 7.91 -6.22 -12.68
N VAL A 19 8.51 -5.48 -11.75
CA VAL A 19 8.86 -6.01 -10.42
C VAL A 19 7.59 -6.39 -9.65
N GLY A 20 6.55 -5.55 -9.68
CA GLY A 20 5.28 -5.82 -9.00
C GLY A 20 4.57 -7.08 -9.50
N THR A 21 4.48 -7.25 -10.82
CA THR A 21 3.88 -8.47 -11.40
C THR A 21 4.73 -9.70 -11.12
N GLY A 22 6.06 -9.59 -11.21
CA GLY A 22 7.00 -10.66 -10.84
C GLY A 22 6.81 -11.13 -9.40
N CYS A 23 6.69 -10.21 -8.44
CA CYS A 23 6.45 -10.55 -7.03
C CYS A 23 5.14 -11.31 -6.82
N VAL A 24 4.06 -10.94 -7.51
CA VAL A 24 2.76 -11.64 -7.40
C VAL A 24 2.84 -13.06 -7.94
N ILE A 25 3.51 -13.25 -9.08
CA ILE A 25 3.70 -14.56 -9.69
C ILE A 25 4.55 -15.46 -8.79
N LEU A 26 5.67 -14.94 -8.29
CA LEU A 26 6.54 -15.67 -7.36
C LEU A 26 5.81 -16.06 -6.08
N ASN A 27 4.96 -15.18 -5.55
CA ASN A 27 4.17 -15.48 -4.36
C ASN A 27 3.17 -16.62 -4.63
N LYS A 28 2.45 -16.58 -5.77
CA LYS A 28 1.58 -17.70 -6.16
C LYS A 28 2.36 -19.01 -6.32
N SER A 29 3.52 -18.99 -6.98
CA SER A 29 4.36 -20.19 -7.15
C SER A 29 4.89 -20.74 -5.82
N LEU A 30 5.25 -19.87 -4.88
CA LEU A 30 5.67 -20.27 -3.54
C LEU A 30 4.55 -20.94 -2.75
N LEU A 31 3.31 -20.43 -2.86
CA LEU A 31 2.16 -21.01 -2.18
C LEU A 31 1.78 -22.40 -2.72
N LEU A 32 2.13 -22.72 -3.97
CA LEU A 32 1.95 -24.07 -4.53
C LEU A 32 2.93 -25.09 -3.93
N ILE A 33 4.13 -24.67 -3.54
CA ILE A 33 5.18 -25.53 -2.97
C ILE A 33 5.08 -25.57 -1.43
N PHE A 34 4.69 -24.47 -0.80
CA PHE A 34 4.62 -24.32 0.65
C PHE A 34 3.30 -23.64 1.08
N PRO A 35 2.29 -24.39 1.56
CA PRO A 35 0.95 -23.89 1.84
C PRO A 35 0.83 -23.15 3.20
N HIS A 36 1.89 -22.46 3.63
CA HIS A 36 1.86 -21.63 4.84
C HIS A 36 2.14 -20.16 4.50
N PRO A 37 1.09 -19.35 4.24
CA PRO A 37 1.25 -17.98 3.76
C PRO A 37 1.91 -17.02 4.77
N LEU A 38 1.73 -17.28 6.06
CA LEU A 38 2.27 -16.43 7.13
C LEU A 38 3.79 -16.54 7.25
N THR A 39 4.35 -17.74 7.15
CA THR A 39 5.80 -17.98 7.18
C THR A 39 6.50 -17.39 5.97
N SER A 40 5.89 -17.49 4.79
CA SER A 40 6.39 -16.85 3.56
C SER A 40 6.45 -15.32 3.70
N SER A 41 5.38 -14.72 4.24
CA SER A 41 5.31 -13.27 4.46
C SER A 41 6.34 -12.80 5.50
N LEU A 42 6.53 -13.55 6.58
CA LEU A 42 7.57 -13.25 7.58
C LEU A 42 8.98 -13.32 6.98
N GLY A 43 9.26 -14.35 6.16
CA GLY A 43 10.54 -14.47 5.46
C GLY A 43 10.81 -13.30 4.52
N GLN A 44 9.81 -12.85 3.76
CA GLN A 44 9.92 -11.68 2.88
C GLN A 44 10.15 -10.37 3.65
N LEU A 45 9.49 -10.20 4.80
CA LEU A 45 9.72 -9.05 5.68
C LEU A 45 11.13 -9.05 6.27
N LEU A 46 11.62 -10.21 6.72
CA LEU A 46 12.99 -10.36 7.21
C LEU A 46 14.02 -10.07 6.11
N HIS A 47 13.82 -10.62 4.92
CA HIS A 47 14.69 -10.37 3.77
C HIS A 47 14.69 -8.89 3.37
N THR A 48 13.54 -8.23 3.39
CA THR A 48 13.44 -6.79 3.10
C THR A 48 14.14 -5.96 4.19
N PHE A 49 14.02 -6.36 5.46
CA PHE A 49 14.70 -5.72 6.58
C PHE A 49 16.22 -5.85 6.48
N THR A 50 16.74 -7.04 6.18
CA THR A 50 18.19 -7.27 6.04
C THR A 50 18.75 -6.53 4.83
N LEU A 51 18.08 -6.57 3.69
CA LEU A 51 18.49 -5.81 2.50
C LEU A 51 18.43 -4.29 2.77
N SER A 52 17.41 -3.81 3.47
CA SER A 52 17.34 -2.41 3.87
C SER A 52 18.50 -2.03 4.79
N TRP A 53 18.87 -2.90 5.72
CA TRP A 53 20.01 -2.67 6.62
C TRP A 53 21.33 -2.63 5.85
N ILE A 54 21.57 -3.61 4.97
CA ILE A 54 22.76 -3.68 4.11
C ILE A 54 22.84 -2.44 3.21
N SER A 55 21.72 -2.04 2.60
CA SER A 55 21.62 -0.84 1.77
C SER A 55 21.96 0.42 2.56
N LEU A 56 21.50 0.55 3.81
CA LEU A 56 21.89 1.65 4.69
C LEU A 56 23.40 1.63 4.96
N CYS A 57 24.00 0.47 5.25
CA CYS A 57 25.45 0.36 5.47
C CYS A 57 26.27 0.74 4.23
N PHE A 58 25.83 0.37 3.03
CA PHE A 58 26.55 0.66 1.77
C PHE A 58 26.33 2.09 1.26
N ILE A 59 25.15 2.68 1.47
CA ILE A 59 24.78 4.00 0.92
C ILE A 59 25.11 5.14 1.90
N GLN A 60 25.16 4.90 3.21
CA GLN A 60 25.40 5.94 4.22
C GLN A 60 26.88 6.35 4.37
N GLY A 61 27.53 6.72 3.28
CA GLY A 61 28.78 7.45 3.36
C GLY A 61 28.70 8.80 4.10
N LYS A 62 27.52 9.45 4.24
CA LYS A 62 27.47 10.88 4.70
C LYS A 62 26.20 11.41 5.42
N LYS A 63 25.27 10.61 5.97
CA LYS A 63 24.14 11.20 6.76
C LYS A 63 23.92 10.46 8.08
N LYS A 64 24.41 11.05 9.18
CA LYS A 64 24.03 10.66 10.54
C LYS A 64 22.52 10.84 10.68
N PHE A 65 21.81 9.74 10.90
CA PHE A 65 20.38 9.76 11.17
C PHE A 65 20.21 10.04 12.67
N GLU A 66 19.95 11.28 13.05
CA GLU A 66 19.64 11.60 14.45
C GLU A 66 18.22 11.10 14.76
N ILE A 67 18.13 9.94 15.40
CA ILE A 67 16.87 9.33 15.79
C ILE A 67 16.34 10.09 17.02
N ASN A 68 15.61 11.17 16.77
CA ASN A 68 14.81 11.82 17.81
C ASN A 68 13.64 10.89 18.24
N ARG A 69 13.21 10.96 19.51
CA ARG A 69 12.07 10.18 20.05
C ARG A 69 10.79 10.36 19.20
N SER A 70 10.57 11.56 18.68
CA SER A 70 9.44 11.83 17.77
C SER A 70 9.51 11.00 16.48
N HIS A 71 10.70 10.88 15.86
CA HIS A 71 10.90 10.06 14.66
C HIS A 71 10.66 8.58 14.92
N PHE A 72 11.06 8.09 16.09
CA PHE A 72 10.81 6.70 16.48
C PHE A 72 9.30 6.41 16.60
N ILE A 73 8.54 7.30 17.25
CA ILE A 73 7.08 7.15 17.38
C ILE A 73 6.40 7.15 15.99
N PHE A 74 6.81 8.04 15.09
CA PHE A 74 6.30 8.07 13.71
C PHE A 74 6.64 6.78 12.95
N LEU A 75 7.86 6.26 13.09
CA LEU A 75 8.28 5.02 12.43
C LEU A 75 7.49 3.81 12.95
N VAL A 76 7.26 3.73 14.27
CA VAL A 76 6.44 2.69 14.89
C VAL A 76 4.99 2.77 14.39
N SER A 77 4.41 3.97 14.33
CA SER A 77 3.07 4.19 13.80
C SER A 77 2.95 3.80 12.31
N LEU A 78 3.98 4.12 11.51
CA LEU A 78 4.07 3.74 10.10
C LEU A 78 4.18 2.21 9.93
N GLY A 79 4.98 1.54 10.76
CA GLY A 79 5.06 0.08 10.79
C GLY A 79 3.73 -0.57 11.20
N PHE A 80 3.07 -0.04 12.22
CA PHE A 80 1.80 -0.54 12.73
C PHE A 80 0.68 -0.43 11.69
N THR A 81 0.56 0.72 11.01
CA THR A 81 -0.44 0.92 9.94
C THR A 81 -0.20 0.00 8.74
N ASN A 82 1.07 -0.26 8.38
CA ASN A 82 1.40 -1.24 7.34
C ASN A 82 1.06 -2.68 7.76
N LEU A 83 1.40 -3.06 8.99
CA LEU A 83 1.07 -4.38 9.54
C LEU A 83 -0.44 -4.61 9.54
N LEU A 84 -1.21 -3.62 10.01
CA LEU A 84 -2.67 -3.66 10.01
C LEU A 84 -3.22 -3.80 8.58
N SER A 85 -2.68 -3.03 7.62
CA SER A 85 -3.09 -3.13 6.22
C SER A 85 -2.83 -4.53 5.64
N ILE A 86 -1.64 -5.11 5.88
CA ILE A 86 -1.27 -6.44 5.39
C ILE A 86 -2.12 -7.52 6.08
N GLY A 87 -2.29 -7.46 7.40
CA GLY A 87 -3.09 -8.41 8.17
C GLY A 87 -4.55 -8.44 7.71
N CYS A 88 -5.19 -7.28 7.60
CA CYS A 88 -6.56 -7.17 7.08
C CYS A 88 -6.66 -7.65 5.62
N MET A 89 -5.65 -7.40 4.78
CA MET A 89 -5.63 -7.89 3.41
C MET A 89 -5.61 -9.42 3.37
N HIS A 90 -4.79 -10.06 4.21
CA HIS A 90 -4.72 -11.50 4.29
C HIS A 90 -6.07 -12.11 4.68
N VAL A 91 -6.69 -11.57 5.73
CA VAL A 91 -8.03 -11.98 6.16
C VAL A 91 -9.05 -11.82 5.02
N SER A 92 -8.99 -10.71 4.28
CA SER A 92 -9.90 -10.45 3.16
C SER A 92 -9.76 -11.46 2.02
N VAL A 93 -8.52 -11.84 1.67
CA VAL A 93 -8.24 -12.83 0.62
C VAL A 93 -8.61 -14.25 1.05
N HIS A 94 -8.66 -14.53 2.36
CA HIS A 94 -9.19 -15.81 2.86
C HIS A 94 -10.72 -15.89 2.78
N LEU A 95 -11.41 -14.76 2.91
CA LEU A 95 -12.88 -14.70 2.94
C LEU A 95 -13.50 -14.38 1.57
N LEU A 96 -12.76 -13.75 0.64
CA LEU A 96 -13.20 -13.36 -0.69
C LEU A 96 -12.15 -13.74 -1.74
N SER A 97 -12.57 -13.76 -3.01
CA SER A 97 -11.65 -13.90 -4.15
C SER A 97 -10.53 -12.86 -4.10
N ALA A 98 -9.30 -13.31 -4.39
CA ALA A 98 -8.13 -12.42 -4.45
C ALA A 98 -8.34 -11.26 -5.44
N ALA A 99 -9.01 -11.52 -6.58
CA ALA A 99 -9.31 -10.49 -7.59
C ALA A 99 -10.19 -9.37 -7.00
N TYR A 100 -11.24 -9.74 -6.27
CA TYR A 100 -12.14 -8.79 -5.62
C TYR A 100 -11.43 -8.00 -4.52
N ALA A 101 -10.60 -8.65 -3.69
CA ALA A 101 -9.81 -7.97 -2.67
C ALA A 101 -8.87 -6.90 -3.26
N HIS A 102 -8.20 -7.20 -4.38
CA HIS A 102 -7.37 -6.23 -5.10
C HIS A 102 -8.18 -5.10 -5.76
N MET A 103 -9.41 -5.38 -6.18
CA MET A 103 -10.33 -4.35 -6.66
C MET A 103 -10.72 -3.38 -5.55
N VAL A 104 -11.15 -3.87 -4.38
CA VAL A 104 -11.47 -3.01 -3.22
C VAL A 104 -10.24 -2.19 -2.81
N LYS A 105 -9.04 -2.78 -2.83
CA LYS A 105 -7.80 -2.05 -2.57
C LYS A 105 -7.55 -0.92 -3.58
N SER A 106 -8.01 -1.07 -4.83
CA SER A 106 -7.92 -0.02 -5.85
C SER A 106 -8.82 1.18 -5.57
N SER A 107 -9.77 1.08 -4.62
CA SER A 107 -10.54 2.22 -4.11
C SER A 107 -9.80 3.00 -2.99
N MET A 108 -8.51 2.73 -2.75
CA MET A 108 -7.65 3.54 -1.89
C MET A 108 -7.75 5.07 -2.08
N PRO A 109 -7.80 5.64 -3.31
CA PRO A 109 -7.94 7.09 -3.49
C PRO A 109 -9.19 7.68 -2.81
N VAL A 110 -10.27 6.91 -2.64
CA VAL A 110 -11.48 7.35 -1.93
C VAL A 110 -11.15 7.73 -0.49
N PHE A 111 -10.44 6.84 0.21
CA PHE A 111 -10.04 7.04 1.60
C PHE A 111 -8.98 8.14 1.73
N VAL A 112 -8.05 8.24 0.78
CA VAL A 112 -7.05 9.32 0.78
C VAL A 112 -7.71 10.70 0.66
N VAL A 113 -8.68 10.85 -0.23
CA VAL A 113 -9.46 12.10 -0.36
C VAL A 113 -10.25 12.36 0.92
N PHE A 114 -10.88 11.34 1.50
CA PHE A 114 -11.60 11.46 2.78
C PHE A 114 -10.69 11.95 3.91
N PHE A 115 -9.51 11.36 4.11
CA PHE A 115 -8.53 11.84 5.10
C PHE A 115 -8.07 13.27 4.83
N SER A 116 -7.92 13.66 3.58
CA SER A 116 -7.52 15.02 3.22
C SER A 116 -8.64 16.05 3.44
N LEU A 117 -9.91 15.66 3.26
CA LEU A 117 -11.07 16.48 3.60
C LEU A 117 -11.18 16.71 5.11
N LEU A 118 -10.90 15.70 5.94
CA LEU A 118 -10.86 15.85 7.41
C LEU A 118 -9.81 16.86 7.88
N LEU A 119 -8.75 17.06 7.09
CA LEU A 119 -7.72 18.08 7.33
C LEU A 119 -8.07 19.45 6.75
N GLY A 120 -9.27 19.62 6.21
CA GLY A 120 -9.78 20.88 5.67
C GLY A 120 -9.35 21.19 4.23
N GLN A 121 -8.70 20.26 3.52
CA GLN A 121 -8.33 20.50 2.12
C GLN A 121 -9.56 20.39 1.21
N ARG A 122 -9.76 21.38 0.33
CA ARG A 122 -10.85 21.39 -0.65
C ARG A 122 -10.34 20.88 -2.00
N PHE A 123 -11.10 19.98 -2.60
CA PHE A 123 -10.82 19.43 -3.93
C PHE A 123 -11.75 20.02 -5.00
N HIS A 124 -11.29 19.96 -6.26
CA HIS A 124 -12.08 20.37 -7.42
C HIS A 124 -13.24 19.40 -7.70
N CYS A 125 -14.30 19.90 -8.36
CA CYS A 125 -15.46 19.11 -8.79
C CYS A 125 -15.09 17.83 -9.58
N LYS A 126 -14.00 17.86 -10.35
CA LYS A 126 -13.48 16.69 -11.10
C LYS A 126 -13.12 15.51 -10.19
N THR A 127 -12.60 15.79 -8.99
CA THR A 127 -12.21 14.74 -8.02
C THR A 127 -13.45 14.01 -7.49
N TYR A 128 -14.56 14.74 -7.28
CA TYR A 128 -15.82 14.13 -6.85
C TYR A 128 -16.42 13.22 -7.93
N GLY A 129 -16.33 13.60 -9.21
CA GLY A 129 -16.77 12.74 -10.32
C GLY A 129 -15.98 11.43 -10.43
N ALA A 130 -14.66 11.49 -10.21
CA ALA A 130 -13.83 10.28 -10.15
C ALA A 130 -14.20 9.42 -8.93
N LEU A 131 -14.47 10.04 -7.78
CA LEU A 131 -14.90 9.35 -6.56
C LEU A 131 -16.20 8.59 -6.76
N THR A 132 -17.21 9.23 -7.37
CA THR A 132 -18.49 8.59 -7.65
C THR A 132 -18.32 7.40 -8.59
N MET A 133 -17.51 7.54 -9.65
CA MET A 133 -17.25 6.44 -10.59
C MET A 133 -16.59 5.23 -9.90
N ILE A 134 -15.63 5.46 -9.01
CA ILE A 134 -14.97 4.39 -8.26
C ILE A 134 -15.98 3.67 -7.35
N ILE A 135 -16.81 4.42 -6.61
CA ILE A 135 -17.83 3.85 -5.73
C ILE A 135 -18.85 3.02 -6.53
N THR A 136 -19.30 3.54 -7.68
CA THR A 136 -20.20 2.81 -8.59
C THR A 136 -19.56 1.53 -9.11
N GLY A 137 -18.28 1.57 -9.51
CA GLY A 137 -17.55 0.39 -9.98
C GLY A 137 -17.48 -0.71 -8.92
N VAL A 138 -17.11 -0.35 -7.68
CA VAL A 138 -17.09 -1.31 -6.56
C VAL A 138 -18.49 -1.90 -6.33
N ALA A 139 -19.54 -1.06 -6.33
CA ALA A 139 -20.91 -1.52 -6.10
C ALA A 139 -21.41 -2.49 -7.18
N ILE A 140 -21.06 -2.28 -8.45
CA ILE A 140 -21.41 -3.18 -9.56
C ILE A 140 -20.73 -4.53 -9.38
N THR A 141 -19.42 -4.53 -9.06
CA THR A 141 -18.70 -5.79 -8.85
C THR A 141 -19.18 -6.52 -7.61
N SER A 142 -19.48 -5.83 -6.51
CA SER A 142 -20.02 -6.47 -5.30
C SER A 142 -21.30 -7.26 -5.57
N ARG A 143 -22.13 -6.82 -6.53
CA ARG A 143 -23.36 -7.54 -6.92
C ARG A 143 -23.11 -8.76 -7.80
N GLY A 144 -21.99 -8.79 -8.53
CA GLY A 144 -21.63 -9.88 -9.45
C GLY A 144 -20.73 -10.95 -8.84
N GLU A 145 -20.20 -10.75 -7.63
CA GLU A 145 -19.23 -11.66 -7.02
C GLU A 145 -19.95 -12.85 -6.35
N ALA A 146 -19.72 -14.07 -6.85
CA ALA A 146 -20.35 -15.29 -6.34
C ALA A 146 -19.92 -15.66 -4.90
N SER A 147 -18.76 -15.18 -4.45
CA SER A 147 -18.16 -15.44 -3.13
C SER A 147 -18.19 -14.19 -2.24
N PHE A 148 -19.26 -13.40 -2.33
CA PHE A 148 -19.41 -12.21 -1.50
C PHE A 148 -19.63 -12.58 -0.03
N ASN A 149 -18.70 -12.17 0.83
CA ASN A 149 -18.86 -12.20 2.28
C ASN A 149 -18.71 -10.79 2.86
N GLY A 150 -19.73 -10.32 3.58
CA GLY A 150 -19.75 -8.97 4.17
C GLY A 150 -18.59 -8.72 5.14
N LEU A 151 -18.18 -9.74 5.92
CA LEU A 151 -17.05 -9.60 6.86
C LEU A 151 -15.73 -9.36 6.14
N GLY A 152 -15.46 -10.11 5.06
CA GLY A 152 -14.23 -9.90 4.31
C GLY A 152 -14.27 -8.64 3.44
N PHE A 153 -15.46 -8.15 3.05
CA PHE A 153 -15.59 -6.83 2.43
C PHE A 153 -15.20 -5.72 3.41
N VAL A 154 -15.68 -5.78 4.65
CA VAL A 154 -15.29 -4.82 5.70
C VAL A 154 -13.79 -4.92 6.00
N ALA A 155 -13.23 -6.14 6.05
CA ALA A 155 -11.78 -6.32 6.21
C ALA A 155 -10.99 -5.72 5.03
N ALA A 156 -11.51 -5.82 3.80
CA ALA A 156 -10.86 -5.25 2.61
C ALA A 156 -10.90 -3.72 2.62
N LEU A 157 -12.03 -3.14 3.02
CA LEU A 157 -12.15 -1.70 3.26
C LEU A 157 -11.20 -1.24 4.37
N GLY A 158 -11.12 -2.00 5.47
CA GLY A 158 -10.19 -1.73 6.58
C GLY A 158 -8.72 -1.75 6.13
N SER A 159 -8.33 -2.76 5.34
CA SER A 159 -6.99 -2.83 4.73
C SER A 159 -6.68 -1.62 3.85
N THR A 160 -7.67 -1.21 3.07
CA THR A 160 -7.58 -0.07 2.15
C THR A 160 -7.46 1.26 2.90
N MET A 161 -8.24 1.42 3.96
CA MET A 161 -8.17 2.58 4.86
C MET A 161 -6.81 2.65 5.58
N ALA A 162 -6.31 1.53 6.09
CA ALA A 162 -4.99 1.44 6.69
C ALA A 162 -3.86 1.75 5.69
N GLY A 163 -4.00 1.29 4.44
CA GLY A 163 -3.07 1.62 3.35
C GLY A 163 -3.08 3.11 2.98
N ALA A 164 -4.26 3.73 2.94
CA ALA A 164 -4.39 5.18 2.75
C ALA A 164 -3.73 5.97 3.89
N ALA A 165 -3.94 5.54 5.14
CA ALA A 165 -3.30 6.14 6.31
C ALA A 165 -1.77 5.99 6.27
N TYR A 166 -1.26 4.81 5.91
CA TYR A 166 0.16 4.56 5.71
C TYR A 166 0.77 5.53 4.68
N GLY A 167 0.14 5.65 3.51
CA GLY A 167 0.60 6.55 2.45
C GLY A 167 0.58 8.02 2.88
N PHE A 168 -0.41 8.41 3.68
CA PHE A 168 -0.50 9.76 4.23
C PHE A 168 0.61 10.05 5.26
N ILE A 169 0.82 9.14 6.23
CA ILE A 169 1.89 9.27 7.24
C ILE A 169 3.26 9.30 6.56
N MET A 170 3.49 8.42 5.57
CA MET A 170 4.74 8.37 4.84
C MET A 170 5.06 9.69 4.12
N LYS A 171 4.06 10.32 3.49
CA LYS A 171 4.23 11.65 2.89
C LYS A 171 4.62 12.71 3.93
N LYS A 172 4.00 12.69 5.11
CA LYS A 172 4.38 13.61 6.21
C LYS A 172 5.81 13.36 6.69
N VAL A 173 6.22 12.11 6.85
CA VAL A 173 7.58 11.75 7.27
C VAL A 173 8.62 12.21 6.26
N SER A 174 8.37 12.02 4.96
CA SER A 174 9.27 12.51 3.90
C SER A 174 9.35 14.03 3.85
N ALA A 175 8.24 14.73 4.09
CA ALA A 175 8.21 16.20 4.14
C ALA A 175 8.99 16.75 5.36
N PHE A 176 8.88 16.11 6.52
CA PHE A 176 9.60 16.53 7.73
C PHE A 176 11.12 16.37 7.60
N LYS A 177 11.59 15.37 6.84
CA LYS A 177 13.03 15.13 6.62
C LYS A 177 13.69 16.10 5.62
N LEU A 178 12.91 16.96 4.97
CA LEU A 178 13.39 17.99 4.04
C LEU A 178 13.49 19.40 4.68
N ILE A 179 13.17 19.54 5.97
CA ILE A 179 13.39 20.74 6.80
C ILE A 179 14.54 20.46 7.76
#